data_AF-A0A9E2ZH58-F1
#
_entry.id   AF-A0A9E2ZH58-F1
#
_cell.length_a   1.000
_cell.length_b   1.000
_cell.length_c   1.000
_cell.angle_alpha   90.00
_cell.angle_beta   90.00
_cell.angle_gamma   90.00
#
_symmetry.space_group_name_H-M   'P 1'
#
loop_
_entity.id
_entity.type
_entity.pdbx_description
1 polymer ?
#
loop_
_entity_poly.entity_id
_entity_poly.type
_entity_poly.pdbx_seq_one_letter_code
_entity_poly.pdbx_strand_id
1 'polypeptide(L)'
;GAMCKIQCTEMMLDCVYKCMQVVGVNSLDRQHMFEKYLREAALFPLYDARNFGMQRRRVHGVMADPSFNPRALMDDEPIEFTKAMETVDTIPGPEREAPQVAPVG
;
A
#
# COMPACT_ATOMS: atom_id res chain seq x y z
N GLY A 1 0.45 -8.66 6.59
CA GLY A 1 0.41 -8.93 5.13
C GLY A 1 -0.09 -7.71 4.36
N ALA A 2 0.24 -7.60 3.08
CA ALA A 2 -0.06 -6.42 2.24
C ALA A 2 -1.57 -6.11 2.12
N MET A 3 -2.43 -7.14 1.99
CA MET A 3 -3.89 -6.95 1.89
C MET A 3 -4.49 -6.30 3.16
N CYS A 4 -4.10 -6.79 4.34
CA CYS A 4 -4.55 -6.22 5.62
C CYS A 4 -4.13 -4.74 5.75
N LYS A 5 -2.88 -4.42 5.37
CA LYS A 5 -2.39 -3.04 5.35
C LYS A 5 -3.27 -2.18 4.45
N ILE A 6 -3.48 -2.56 3.19
CA ILE A 6 -4.32 -1.80 2.24
C ILE A 6 -5.72 -1.57 2.83
N GLN A 7 -6.38 -2.65 3.26
CA GLN A 7 -7.75 -2.61 3.74
C GLN A 7 -7.91 -1.73 4.98
N CYS A 8 -7.12 -1.97 6.04
CA CYS A 8 -7.24 -1.23 7.28
C CYS A 8 -6.86 0.25 7.12
N THR A 9 -5.84 0.55 6.31
CA THR A 9 -5.37 1.93 6.15
C THR A 9 -6.31 2.78 5.30
N GLU A 10 -6.97 2.20 4.29
CA GLU A 10 -7.99 2.90 3.50
C GLU A 10 -9.32 3.03 4.25
N MET A 11 -9.77 1.96 4.93
CA MET A 11 -10.99 2.02 5.73
C MET A 11 -10.91 3.01 6.89
N MET A 12 -9.71 3.29 7.43
CA MET A 12 -9.56 4.25 8.52
C MET A 12 -10.01 5.66 8.12
N LEU A 13 -9.66 6.09 6.91
CA LEU A 13 -10.05 7.40 6.41
C LEU A 13 -11.58 7.53 6.34
N ASP A 14 -12.23 6.53 5.74
CA ASP A 14 -13.69 6.45 5.66
C ASP A 14 -14.35 6.38 7.03
N CYS A 15 -13.78 5.61 7.96
CA CYS A 15 -14.29 5.46 9.32
C CYS A 15 -14.30 6.80 10.06
N VAL A 16 -13.15 7.49 10.11
CA VAL A 16 -13.04 8.80 10.77
C VAL A 16 -13.98 9.80 10.13
N TYR A 17 -14.03 9.85 8.80
CA TYR A 17 -14.89 10.78 8.08
C TYR A 17 -16.38 10.51 8.34
N LYS A 18 -16.81 9.24 8.39
CA LYS A 18 -18.18 8.87 8.77
C LYS A 18 -18.50 9.27 10.21
N CYS A 19 -17.57 9.10 11.16
CA CYS A 19 -17.77 9.59 12.53
C CYS A 19 -17.95 11.11 12.58
N MET A 20 -17.20 11.87 11.79
CA MET A 20 -17.40 13.32 11.67
C MET A 20 -18.77 13.68 11.10
N GLN A 21 -19.26 12.92 10.11
CA GLN A 21 -20.62 13.11 9.56
C GLN A 21 -21.72 12.86 10.61
N VAL A 22 -21.56 11.86 11.48
CA VAL A 22 -22.51 11.57 12.57
C VAL A 22 -22.54 12.70 13.60
N VAL A 23 -21.37 13.22 13.99
CA VAL A 23 -21.27 14.33 14.96
C VAL A 23 -21.67 15.68 14.33
N GLY A 24 -21.54 15.81 13.01
CA GLY A 24 -21.86 17.02 12.27
C GLY A 24 -20.83 18.13 12.47
N VAL A 25 -21.27 19.39 12.41
CA VAL A 25 -20.39 20.57 12.53
C VAL A 25 -19.61 20.62 13.84
N ASN A 26 -20.13 20.00 14.90
CA ASN A 26 -19.45 19.92 16.21
C ASN A 26 -18.14 19.10 16.13
N SER A 27 -17.97 18.27 15.10
CA SER A 27 -16.71 17.56 14.86
C SER A 27 -15.55 18.49 14.47
N LEU A 28 -15.86 19.73 14.06
CA LEU A 28 -14.88 20.74 13.70
C LEU A 28 -14.38 21.54 14.91
N ASP A 29 -15.06 21.42 16.06
CA ASP A 29 -14.59 22.03 17.29
C ASP A 29 -13.35 21.29 17.82
N ARG A 30 -12.42 22.04 18.43
CA ARG A 30 -11.18 21.54 19.02
C ARG A 30 -11.38 20.87 20.38
N GLN A 31 -12.59 20.89 20.93
CA GLN A 31 -12.96 20.10 22.11
C GLN A 31 -12.81 18.59 21.87
N HIS A 32 -12.93 18.15 20.61
CA HIS A 32 -12.71 16.78 20.19
C HIS A 32 -11.54 16.69 19.20
N MET A 33 -10.88 15.54 19.13
CA MET A 33 -9.67 15.36 18.32
C MET A 33 -9.93 14.93 16.87
N PHE A 34 -11.11 15.18 16.30
CA PHE A 34 -11.45 14.73 14.95
C PHE A 34 -10.53 15.30 13.86
N GLU A 35 -10.12 16.58 13.96
CA GLU A 35 -9.13 17.18 13.04
C GLU A 35 -7.82 16.39 13.02
N LYS A 36 -7.33 16.00 14.22
CA LYS A 36 -6.10 15.20 14.37
C LYS A 36 -6.30 13.82 13.77
N TYR A 37 -7.40 13.15 14.09
CA TYR A 37 -7.69 11.80 13.59
C TYR A 37 -7.80 11.77 12.07
N LEU A 38 -8.45 12.77 11.45
CA LEU A 38 -8.58 12.83 10.00
C LEU A 38 -7.22 13.00 9.33
N ARG A 39 -6.37 13.90 9.87
CA ARG A 39 -5.00 14.12 9.38
C ARG A 39 -4.13 12.87 9.49
N GLU A 40 -4.21 12.16 10.61
CA GLU A 40 -3.44 10.93 10.83
C GLU A 40 -3.96 9.78 9.97
N ALA A 41 -5.28 9.63 9.83
CA ALA A 41 -5.89 8.62 8.97
C ALA A 41 -5.48 8.79 7.50
N ALA A 42 -5.38 10.03 7.02
CA ALA A 42 -4.92 10.32 5.65
C ALA A 42 -3.46 9.90 5.38
N LEU A 43 -2.64 9.75 6.42
CA LEU A 43 -1.24 9.32 6.29
C LEU A 43 -1.11 7.81 6.07
N PHE A 44 -2.01 7.01 6.63
CA PHE A 44 -1.88 5.55 6.69
C PHE A 44 -1.76 4.86 5.30
N PRO A 45 -2.50 5.28 4.25
CA PRO A 45 -2.31 4.71 2.91
C PRO A 45 -0.96 5.03 2.27
N LEU A 46 -0.27 6.08 2.75
CA LEU A 46 0.98 6.59 2.18
C LEU A 46 2.22 6.03 2.90
N TYR A 47 2.13 5.87 4.21
CA TYR A 47 3.22 5.38 5.05
C TYR A 47 3.49 3.88 4.84
N ASP A 48 4.70 3.44 5.22
CA ASP A 48 5.17 2.04 5.19
C ASP A 48 4.80 1.29 3.91
N ALA A 49 5.44 1.72 2.82
CA ALA A 49 5.10 1.35 1.46
C ALA A 49 3.66 1.75 1.07
N ARG A 50 3.58 2.75 0.18
CA ARG A 50 2.33 3.30 -0.35
C ARG A 50 1.42 2.20 -0.88
N ASN A 51 0.12 2.29 -0.61
CA ASN A 51 -0.84 1.25 -1.02
C ASN A 51 -0.82 1.01 -2.53
N PHE A 52 -0.97 2.07 -3.33
CA PHE A 52 -1.03 1.94 -4.79
C PHE A 52 0.27 1.47 -5.44
N GLY A 53 1.39 2.07 -5.02
CA GLY A 53 2.68 1.86 -5.69
C GLY A 53 3.39 0.57 -5.27
N MET A 54 3.16 0.08 -4.04
CA MET A 54 3.92 -1.05 -3.50
C MET A 54 3.00 -2.17 -3.02
N GLN A 55 2.10 -1.90 -2.07
CA GLN A 55 1.34 -2.99 -1.43
C GLN A 55 0.38 -3.68 -2.42
N ARG A 56 -0.34 -2.90 -3.24
CA ARG A 56 -1.20 -3.45 -4.30
C ARG A 56 -0.40 -4.20 -5.38
N ARG A 57 0.85 -3.80 -5.61
CA ARG A 57 1.76 -4.50 -6.54
C ARG A 57 2.23 -5.83 -5.97
N ARG A 58 2.55 -5.88 -4.68
CA ARG A 58 2.85 -7.14 -3.98
C ARG A 58 1.65 -8.10 -4.03
N VAL A 59 0.43 -7.60 -3.81
CA VAL A 59 -0.79 -8.41 -3.92
C VAL A 59 -1.00 -8.88 -5.36
N HIS A 60 -0.86 -7.99 -6.35
CA HIS A 60 -0.94 -8.35 -7.77
C HIS A 60 0.07 -9.45 -8.13
N GLY A 61 1.33 -9.30 -7.70
CA GLY A 61 2.39 -10.29 -7.84
C GLY A 61 1.99 -11.67 -7.35
N VAL A 62 1.50 -11.74 -6.11
CA VAL A 62 1.05 -13.00 -5.50
C VAL A 62 -0.14 -13.59 -6.26
N MET A 63 -1.12 -12.78 -6.66
CA MET A 63 -2.33 -13.26 -7.34
C MET A 63 -2.11 -13.67 -8.80
N ALA A 64 -1.09 -13.11 -9.45
CA ALA A 64 -0.73 -13.42 -10.83
C ALA A 64 0.15 -14.67 -10.94
N ASP A 65 0.77 -15.11 -9.84
CA ASP A 65 1.65 -16.28 -9.83
C ASP A 65 0.83 -17.59 -10.00
N PRO A 66 1.28 -18.54 -10.84
CA PRO A 66 0.59 -19.81 -11.04
C PRO A 66 0.41 -20.65 -9.76
N SER A 67 1.24 -20.43 -8.74
CA SER A 67 1.16 -21.12 -7.44
C SER A 67 0.12 -20.53 -6.49
N PHE A 68 -0.58 -19.45 -6.88
CA PHE A 68 -1.54 -18.78 -6.01
C PHE A 68 -2.69 -19.70 -5.57
N ASN A 69 -2.76 -19.95 -4.25
CA ASN A 69 -3.90 -20.62 -3.61
C ASN A 69 -4.76 -19.58 -2.84
N PRO A 70 -5.98 -19.26 -3.29
CA PRO A 70 -6.86 -18.31 -2.60
C PRO A 70 -7.34 -18.81 -1.22
N ARG A 71 -7.20 -20.12 -0.94
CA ARG A 71 -7.57 -20.73 0.34
C ARG A 71 -6.40 -20.91 1.31
N ALA A 72 -5.18 -20.53 0.94
CA ALA A 72 -3.98 -20.77 1.74
C ALA A 72 -4.15 -20.34 3.22
N LEU A 73 -4.81 -19.18 3.47
CA LEU A 73 -5.08 -18.73 4.83
C LEU A 73 -6.03 -19.64 5.62
N MET A 74 -7.05 -20.20 4.98
CA MET A 74 -8.01 -21.12 5.62
C MET A 74 -7.39 -22.48 5.92
N ASP A 75 -6.44 -22.89 5.08
CA ASP A 75 -5.80 -24.20 5.14
C ASP A 75 -4.44 -24.12 5.90
N ASP A 76 -4.11 -22.97 6.50
CA ASP A 76 -2.86 -22.66 7.23
C ASP A 76 -1.58 -22.90 6.41
N GLU A 77 -1.66 -22.66 5.11
CA GLU A 77 -0.54 -22.77 4.17
C GLU A 77 0.22 -21.44 4.05
N PRO A 78 1.56 -21.47 4.07
CA PRO A 78 2.35 -20.27 3.86
C PRO A 78 2.26 -19.81 2.40
N ILE A 79 2.22 -18.49 2.20
CA ILE A 79 2.41 -17.88 0.88
C ILE A 79 3.83 -17.31 0.84
N GLU A 80 4.70 -17.94 0.06
CA GLU A 80 6.07 -17.44 -0.15
C GLU A 80 6.07 -16.27 -1.13
N PHE A 81 6.56 -15.11 -0.66
CA PHE A 81 6.70 -13.94 -1.52
C PHE A 81 8.07 -13.95 -2.22
N THR A 82 8.08 -14.15 -3.53
CA THR A 82 9.32 -14.20 -4.31
C THR A 82 9.63 -12.85 -4.97
N LYS A 83 10.89 -12.65 -5.35
CA LYS A 83 11.30 -11.42 -6.06
C LYS A 83 10.63 -11.29 -7.43
N ALA A 84 10.30 -12.40 -8.10
CA ALA A 84 9.61 -12.39 -9.38
C ALA A 84 8.20 -11.77 -9.25
N MET A 85 7.49 -12.08 -8.15
CA MET A 85 6.18 -11.50 -7.84
C MET A 85 6.25 -9.98 -7.65
N GLU A 86 7.34 -9.45 -7.07
CA GLU A 86 7.50 -7.99 -6.88
C GLU A 86 7.59 -7.22 -8.21
N THR A 87 8.19 -7.84 -9.22
CA THR A 87 8.50 -7.20 -10.51
C THR A 87 7.51 -7.53 -11.63
N VAL A 88 6.49 -8.35 -11.36
CA VAL A 88 5.53 -8.76 -12.39
C VAL A 88 4.86 -7.54 -13.03
N ASP A 89 4.76 -7.55 -14.36
CA ASP A 89 4.18 -6.49 -15.18
C ASP A 89 4.76 -5.08 -14.93
N THR A 90 5.98 -4.98 -14.37
CA THR A 90 6.69 -3.71 -14.26
C THR A 90 7.50 -3.45 -15.52
N ILE A 91 7.35 -2.26 -16.10
CA ILE A 91 8.20 -1.80 -17.21
C ILE A 91 9.55 -1.39 -16.59
N PRO A 92 10.70 -1.96 -17.03
CA PRO A 92 12.00 -1.49 -16.60
C PRO A 92 12.12 0.01 -16.86
N GLY A 93 12.62 0.75 -15.87
CA GLY A 93 12.95 2.18 -16.08
C GLY A 93 13.96 2.34 -17.22
N PRO A 94 14.11 3.56 -17.79
CA PRO A 94 15.08 3.81 -18.84
C PRO A 94 16.46 3.32 -18.41
N GLU A 95 17.11 2.53 -19.27
CA GLU A 95 18.49 2.12 -19.06
C GLU A 95 19.34 3.37 -18.91
N ARG A 96 20.01 3.52 -17.76
CA ARG A 96 21.05 4.55 -17.62
C ARG A 96 22.25 4.05 -18.43
N GLU A 97 22.47 4.65 -19.60
CA GLU A 97 23.73 4.45 -20.33
C GLU A 97 24.90 4.68 -19.37
N ALA A 98 25.79 3.69 -19.27
CA ALA A 98 26.99 3.82 -18.47
C ALA A 98 27.82 5.01 -19.00
N PRO A 99 28.42 5.83 -18.11
CA PRO A 99 29.25 6.95 -18.56
C PRO A 99 30.37 6.42 -19.45
N GLN A 100 30.43 6.94 -20.67
CA GLN A 100 31.47 6.61 -21.64
C GLN A 100 32.81 7.07 -21.06
N VAL A 101 33.62 6.13 -20.58
CA VAL A 101 34.95 6.41 -20.05
C VAL A 101 35.82 6.81 -21.23
N ALA A 102 36.19 8.09 -21.30
CA ALA A 102 37.11 8.59 -22.31
C ALA A 102 38.48 7.89 -22.16
N PRO A 103 39.14 7.52 -23.28
CA PRO A 103 40.46 6.89 -23.22
C PRO A 103 41.47 7.91 -22.67
N VAL A 104 42.20 7.49 -21.64
CA VAL A 104 43.33 8.24 -21.10
C VAL A 104 44.47 8.12 -22.10
N GLY A 105 44.77 9.23 -22.80
CA GLY A 105 45.94 9.39 -23.65
C GLY A 105 47.17 9.84 -22.87
#